data_AF-A0A9Q0T1E7-F1
#
_entry.id   AF-A0A9Q0T1E7-F1
#
_cell.length_a   1.000
_cell.length_b   1.000
_cell.length_c   1.000
_cell.angle_alpha   90.00
_cell.angle_beta   90.00
_cell.angle_gamma   90.00
#
_symmetry.space_group_name_H-M   'P 1'
#
loop_
_entity.id
_entity.type
_entity.pdbx_description
1 polymer ?
#
loop_
_entity_poly.entity_id
_entity_poly.type
_entity_poly.pdbx_seq_one_letter_code
_entity_poly.pdbx_strand_id
1 'polypeptide(L)' 'MQSKDGRDMTLLGDLVLSNKLVLYDIENQAIGWTEYNCSSSIKVKDDKSGSVYSVGAENLRRHLTF' A
#
# COMPACT_ATOMS: atom_id res chain seq x y z
N MET A 1 13.35 -8.81 -21.62
CA MET A 1 11.88 -8.85 -21.66
C MET A 1 11.41 -7.41 -21.76
N GLN A 2 11.12 -6.93 -22.97
CA GLN A 2 10.83 -5.53 -23.25
C GLN A 2 9.31 -5.34 -23.16
N SER A 3 8.85 -4.53 -22.21
CA SER A 3 7.46 -4.09 -22.15
C SER A 3 7.16 -3.24 -23.38
N LYS A 4 6.07 -3.55 -24.10
CA LYS A 4 5.65 -2.85 -25.33
C LYS A 4 5.14 -1.41 -25.09
N ASP A 5 5.13 -0.95 -23.85
CA ASP A 5 5.06 0.47 -23.52
C ASP A 5 6.36 0.83 -22.81
N GLY A 6 7.02 1.92 -23.24
CA GLY A 6 8.32 2.41 -22.75
C GLY A 6 8.34 2.88 -21.29
N ARG A 7 7.75 2.10 -20.39
CA ARG A 7 7.86 2.22 -18.94
C ARG A 7 8.92 1.23 -18.49
N ASP A 8 10.05 1.75 -18.00
CA ASP A 8 11.11 0.94 -17.42
C ASP A 8 10.54 0.11 -16.27
N MET A 9 10.57 -1.22 -16.42
CA MET A 9 10.07 -2.16 -15.44
C MET A 9 11.25 -2.72 -14.65
N THR A 10 11.37 -2.33 -13.39
CA THR A 10 12.36 -2.89 -12.46
C THR A 10 11.74 -4.08 -11.73
N LEU A 11 12.22 -5.29 -12.03
CA LEU A 11 11.82 -6.50 -11.32
C LEU A 11 12.65 -6.64 -10.04
N LEU A 12 12.05 -6.30 -8.91
CA LEU A 12 12.57 -6.69 -7.60
C LEU A 12 12.15 -8.15 -7.38
N GLY A 13 13.09 -8.99 -6.93
CA GLY A 13 12.82 -10.40 -6.61
C GLY A 13 11.88 -10.54 -5.41
N ASP A 14 12.08 -11.57 -4.60
CA ASP A 14 11.16 -11.85 -3.50
C ASP A 14 11.25 -10.77 -2.40
N LEU A 15 10.14 -10.07 -2.17
CA LEU A 15 9.98 -9.07 -1.11
C LEU A 15 8.90 -9.53 -0.12
N VAL A 16 9.28 -9.66 1.16
CA VAL A 16 8.35 -10.09 2.24
C VAL A 16 7.89 -8.88 3.04
N LEU A 17 6.59 -8.57 2.99
CA LEU A 17 5.97 -7.41 3.67
C LEU A 17 4.91 -7.86 4.69
N SER A 18 5.35 -8.51 5.76
CA SER A 18 4.46 -8.91 6.86
C SER A 18 4.45 -7.86 7.98
N ASN A 19 3.25 -7.52 8.47
CA ASN A 19 3.03 -6.49 9.50
C ASN A 19 3.69 -5.15 9.17
N LYS A 20 3.55 -4.71 7.92
CA LYS A 20 4.06 -3.41 7.46
C LYS A 20 2.93 -2.52 6.96
N LEU A 21 3.01 -1.24 7.29
CA LEU A 21 2.30 -0.20 6.57
C LEU A 21 3.20 0.27 5.42
N VAL A 22 2.71 0.16 4.19
CA VAL A 22 3.46 0.50 2.97
C VAL A 22 2.92 1.79 2.38
N LEU A 23 3.80 2.74 2.08
CA LEU A 23 3.51 3.99 1.40
C LEU A 23 4.26 4.01 0.06
N TYR A 24 3.55 4.31 -1.01
CA TYR A 24 4.15 4.57 -2.31
C TYR A 24 4.08 6.06 -2.62
N ASP A 25 5.25 6.69 -2.69
CA ASP A 25 5.42 8.06 -3.13
C ASP A 25 5.56 8.08 -4.65
N ILE A 26 4.52 8.54 -5.34
CA ILE A 26 4.45 8.59 -6.80
C ILE A 26 5.40 9.65 -7.37
N GLU A 27 5.60 10.78 -6.66
CA GLU A 27 6.45 11.87 -7.14
C GLU A 27 7.93 11.49 -7.08
N ASN A 28 8.33 10.85 -5.99
CA ASN A 28 9.72 10.42 -5.77
C ASN A 28 10.00 8.98 -6.24
N GLN A 29 8.99 8.28 -6.76
CA GLN A 29 9.05 6.85 -7.13
C GLN A 29 9.65 5.98 -6.01
N ALA A 30 9.33 6.31 -4.76
CA ALA A 30 9.91 5.70 -3.58
C ALA A 30 8.87 4.88 -2.83
N ILE A 31 9.28 3.71 -2.35
CA ILE A 31 8.46 2.86 -1.48
C ILE A 31 9.04 2.93 -0.08
N GLY A 32 8.23 3.40 0.86
CA GLY A 32 8.53 3.38 2.28
C GLY A 32 7.67 2.36 3.02
N TRP A 33 8.20 1.78 4.09
CA TRP A 33 7.42 0.95 4.99
C TRP A 33 7.82 1.16 6.44
N THR A 34 6.88 0.90 7.34
CA THR A 34 7.12 0.88 8.79
C THR A 34 6.35 -0.27 9.43
N GLU A 35 6.76 -0.69 10.63
CA GLU A 35 6.04 -1.71 11.39
C GLU A 35 4.61 -1.25 11.70
N TYR A 36 3.64 -2.13 11.48
CA TYR A 36 2.23 -1.84 11.74
C TYR A 36 1.45 -3.11 12.09
N ASN A 37 0.54 -3.00 13.06
CA ASN A 37 -0.37 -4.09 13.39
C ASN A 37 -1.51 -4.15 12.36
N CYS A 38 -1.40 -5.03 11.35
CA CYS A 38 -2.40 -5.20 10.29
C CYS A 38 -3.76 -5.74 10.79
N SER A 39 -3.88 -6.15 12.05
CA SER A 39 -5.17 -6.47 12.68
C SER A 39 -5.93 -5.21 13.15
N SER A 40 -5.29 -4.05 13.15
CA SER A 40 -5.88 -2.75 13.51
C SER A 40 -6.21 -1.89 12.30
N SER A 41 -7.18 -0.97 12.43
CA SER A 41 -7.56 -0.05 11.37
C SER A 41 -6.68 1.20 11.33
N ILE A 42 -6.38 1.67 10.12
CA ILE A 42 -5.64 2.90 9.86
C ILE A 42 -6.62 4.06 9.88
N LYS A 43 -6.29 5.16 10.57
CA LYS A 43 -7.08 6.39 10.53
C LYS A 43 -6.49 7.35 9.50
N VAL A 44 -7.29 7.74 8.52
CA VAL A 44 -6.93 8.72 7.49
C VAL A 44 -7.75 9.97 7.71
N LYS A 45 -7.09 11.11 7.86
CA LYS A 45 -7.75 12.41 7.96
C LYS A 45 -7.73 13.07 6.60
N ASP A 46 -8.90 13.49 6.13
CA ASP A 46 -8.98 14.36 4.95
C ASP A 46 -8.64 15.79 5.36
N ASP A 47 -7.61 16.36 4.74
CA ASP A 47 -7.12 17.69 5.11
C ASP A 47 -8.10 18.81 4.74
N LYS A 48 -8.96 18.59 3.73
CA LYS A 48 -9.93 19.62 3.27
C LYS A 48 -11.14 19.72 4.19
N SER A 49 -11.74 18.58 4.55
CA SER A 49 -12.97 18.52 5.35
C SER A 49 -12.69 18.30 6.85
N GLY A 50 -11.49 17.83 7.21
CA GLY A 50 -11.15 17.42 8.57
C GLY A 50 -11.75 16.07 8.99
N SER A 51 -12.50 15.42 8.11
CA SER A 51 -13.15 14.13 8.38
C SER A 51 -12.11 13.02 8.58
N VAL A 52 -12.36 12.12 9.53
CA VAL A 52 -11.48 10.98 9.80
C VAL A 52 -12.17 9.68 9.35
N TYR A 53 -11.50 8.94 8.47
CA TYR A 53 -11.94 7.66 7.93
C TYR A 53 -11.10 6.52 8.50
N SER A 54 -11.72 5.37 8.75
CA SER A 54 -11.03 4.16 9.21
C SER A 54 -10.91 3.15 8.08
N VAL A 55 -9.68 2.72 7.76
CA VAL A 55 -9.37 1.73 6.74
C VAL A 55 -8.87 0.46 7.45
N GLY A 56 -9.71 -0.56 7.52
CA GLY A 56 -9.39 -1.86 8.11
C GLY A 56 -9.05 -2.92 7.07
N ALA A 57 -8.23 -3.90 7.46
CA ALA A 57 -7.89 -5.07 6.63
C ALA A 57 -9.11 -5.96 6.31
N GLU A 58 -10.18 -5.88 7.11
CA GLU A 58 -11.44 -6.57 6.89
C GLU A 58 -12.11 -6.24 5.54
N ASN A 59 -11.84 -5.06 4.98
CA ASN A 59 -12.32 -4.67 3.65
C ASN A 59 -11.55 -5.38 2.51
N LEU A 60 -10.28 -5.73 2.72
CA LEU A 60 -9.45 -6.42 1.73
C LEU A 60 -9.70 -7.94 1.75
N ARG A 61 -10.02 -8.51 2.92
CA ARG A 61 -10.26 -9.95 3.08
C ARG A 61 -11.51 -10.45 2.32
N ARG A 62 -12.57 -9.64 2.18
CA ARG A 62 -13.80 -10.06 1.48
C ARG A 62 -13.62 -10.31 -0.02
N HIS A 63 -12.53 -9.83 -0.62
CA HIS A 63 -12.28 -9.99 -2.06
C HIS A 63 -11.21 -11.04 -2.38
N LEU A 64 -10.60 -11.65 -1.36
CA LEU A 64 -9.64 -12.74 -1.51
C LEU A 64 -10.24 -14.00 -0.87
N THR A 65 -11.23 -14.58 -1.57
CA THR A 65 -11.60 -15.97 -1.34
C THR A 65 -10.73 -16.78 -2.30
N PHE A 66 -9.76 -17.52 -1.76
CA PHE A 66 -9.04 -18.55 -2.53
C PHE A 66 -9.94 -19.79 -2.64
#